data_AF-A0A1H7LDL3-F1
#
_entry.id   AF-A0A1H7LDL3-F1
#
_cell.length_a   1.000
_cell.length_b   1.000
_cell.length_c   1.000
_cell.angle_alpha   90.00
_cell.angle_beta   90.00
_cell.angle_gamma   90.00
#
_symmetry.space_group_name_H-M   'P 1'
#
loop_
_entity.id
_entity.type
_entity.pdbx_description
1 polymer ?
#
loop_
_entity_poly.entity_id
_entity_poly.type
_entity_poly.pdbx_seq_one_letter_code
_entity_poly.pdbx_strand_id
1 'polypeptide(L)' 'MRDKHAKFKKLAESRVNRAIKDLRLIGNLSNKSAYAFEDDDIRKIFRVLHKELEDAKGRFGGARNAKEEDFRL' A
#
# COMPACT_ATOMS: atom_id res chain seq x y z
N MET A 1 -25.60 -0.05 -13.10
CA MET A 1 -24.44 -0.96 -13.29
C MET A 1 -23.24 -0.30 -13.98
N ARG A 2 -23.41 0.46 -15.08
CA ARG A 2 -22.30 1.20 -15.75
C ARG A 2 -21.54 2.19 -14.84
N ASP A 3 -22.21 2.75 -13.83
CA ASP A 3 -21.65 3.81 -13.00
C ASP A 3 -20.69 3.33 -11.90
N LYS A 4 -20.93 2.15 -11.29
CA LYS A 4 -20.07 1.64 -10.20
C LYS A 4 -18.66 1.32 -10.67
N HIS A 5 -18.52 0.70 -11.84
CA HIS A 5 -17.22 0.35 -12.43
C HIS A 5 -16.46 1.60 -12.91
N ALA A 6 -17.15 2.52 -13.57
CA ALA A 6 -16.55 3.79 -14.00
C ALA A 6 -16.09 4.63 -12.79
N LYS A 7 -16.92 4.70 -11.73
CA LYS A 7 -16.57 5.35 -10.47
C LYS A 7 -15.37 4.68 -9.80
N PHE A 8 -15.32 3.35 -9.78
CA PHE A 8 -14.15 2.61 -9.28
C PHE A 8 -12.88 2.97 -10.04
N LYS A 9 -12.90 2.90 -11.38
CA LYS A 9 -11.75 3.25 -12.22
C LYS A 9 -11.25 4.67 -11.96
N LYS A 10 -12.16 5.65 -11.98
CA LYS A 10 -11.83 7.06 -11.73
C LYS A 10 -11.17 7.26 -10.36
N LEU A 11 -11.72 6.63 -9.32
CA LEU A 11 -11.18 6.75 -7.97
C LEU A 11 -9.85 6.00 -7.82
N ALA A 12 -9.73 4.80 -8.42
CA ALA A 12 -8.50 4.01 -8.39
C ALA A 12 -7.36 4.77 -9.07
N GLU A 13 -7.58 5.27 -10.28
CA GLU A 13 -6.58 6.05 -11.03
C GLU A 13 -6.14 7.28 -10.25
N SER A 14 -7.07 8.05 -9.69
CA SER A 14 -6.74 9.23 -8.89
C SER A 14 -5.92 8.87 -7.65
N ARG A 15 -6.28 7.81 -6.92
CA ARG A 15 -5.61 7.38 -5.69
C ARG A 15 -4.22 6.80 -5.96
N VAL A 16 -4.08 5.95 -6.97
CA VAL A 16 -2.80 5.36 -7.36
C VAL A 16 -1.83 6.45 -7.81
N ASN A 17 -2.28 7.42 -8.61
CA ASN A 17 -1.44 8.54 -9.02
C ASN A 17 -0.97 9.41 -7.85
N ARG A 18 -1.79 9.60 -6.81
CA ARG A 18 -1.37 10.29 -5.58
C ARG A 18 -0.33 9.48 -4.82
N ALA A 19 -0.56 8.19 -4.61
CA ALA A 19 0.39 7.30 -3.94
C ALA A 19 1.75 7.28 -4.66
N ILE A 20 1.77 7.23 -6.00
CA ILE A 20 3.02 7.30 -6.79
C ILE A 20 3.75 8.62 -6.54
N LYS A 21 3.04 9.76 -6.48
CA LYS A 21 3.66 11.07 -6.20
C LYS A 21 4.26 11.09 -4.80
N ASP A 22 3.54 10.61 -3.80
CA ASP A 22 4.01 10.58 -2.42
C ASP A 22 5.23 9.64 -2.28
N LEU A 23 5.22 8.48 -2.94
CA LEU A 23 6.37 7.58 -2.99
C LEU A 23 7.60 8.23 -3.63
N ARG A 24 7.43 9.06 -4.67
CA ARG A 24 8.53 9.83 -5.26
C ARG A 24 9.09 10.87 -4.27
N LEU A 25 8.22 11.55 -3.53
CA LEU A 25 8.64 12.51 -2.50
C LEU A 25 9.41 11.82 -1.38
N ILE A 26 8.95 10.65 -0.93
CA ILE A 26 9.69 9.81 0.02
C ILE A 26 11.05 9.41 -0.58
N GLY A 27 11.10 9.03 -1.85
CA GLY A 27 12.35 8.71 -2.55
C GLY A 27 13.35 9.87 -2.57
N ASN A 28 12.87 11.12 -2.69
CA ASN A 28 13.73 12.31 -2.66
C ASN A 28 14.43 12.51 -1.29
N LEU A 29 13.91 11.92 -0.21
CA LEU A 29 14.58 11.94 1.10
C LEU A 29 15.90 11.16 1.10
N SER A 30 16.17 10.34 0.08
CA SER A 30 17.47 9.69 -0.10
C SER A 30 18.64 10.65 -0.33
N ASN A 31 18.38 11.94 -0.57
CA ASN A 31 19.41 12.95 -0.74
C ASN A 31 20.17 13.21 0.58
N LYS A 32 21.26 12.47 0.78
CA LYS A 32 22.16 12.60 1.94
C LYS A 32 22.86 13.95 2.06
N SER A 33 22.89 14.76 0.99
CA SER A 33 23.42 16.13 1.08
C SER A 33 22.47 17.10 1.78
N ALA A 34 21.16 16.81 1.75
CA ALA A 34 20.11 17.63 2.35
C ALA A 34 19.61 17.07 3.68
N TYR A 35 19.75 15.76 3.90
CA TYR A 35 19.17 15.05 5.05
C TYR A 35 20.16 14.07 5.68
N ALA A 36 20.05 13.90 7.00
CA ALA A 36 20.69 12.84 7.75
C ALA A 36 19.63 11.81 8.19
N PHE A 37 19.94 10.54 8.01
CA PHE A 37 19.09 9.41 8.38
C PHE A 37 19.95 8.17 8.58
N GLU A 38 19.45 7.24 9.38
CA GLU A 38 20.09 5.95 9.62
C GLU A 38 19.41 4.84 8.83
N ASP A 39 20.10 3.71 8.69
CA ASP A 39 19.54 2.53 8.03
C ASP A 39 18.28 1.99 8.75
N ASP A 40 18.13 2.27 10.06
CA ASP A 40 16.91 1.94 10.80
C ASP A 40 15.70 2.80 10.37
N ASP A 41 15.91 4.08 10.04
CA ASP A 41 14.85 4.96 9.56
C ASP A 41 14.31 4.47 8.20
N ILE A 42 15.23 4.12 7.30
CA ILE A 42 14.90 3.55 5.98
C ILE A 42 14.09 2.27 6.16
N ARG A 43 14.56 1.35 7.01
CA ARG A 43 13.88 0.08 7.30
C ARG A 43 12.48 0.30 7.87
N LYS A 44 12.31 1.23 8.82
CA LYS A 44 11.01 1.57 9.40
C LYS A 44 10.04 2.11 8.36
N ILE A 45 10.48 3.05 7.51
CA ILE A 45 9.67 3.64 6.44
C ILE A 45 9.12 2.54 5.53
N PHE A 46 10.00 1.72 4.95
CA PHE A 46 9.57 0.71 3.98
C PHE A 46 8.80 -0.45 4.62
N ARG A 47 9.09 -0.80 5.88
CA ARG A 47 8.30 -1.80 6.62
C ARG A 47 6.84 -1.37 6.77
N VAL A 48 6.59 -0.12 7.15
CA VAL A 48 5.22 0.39 7.33
C VAL A 48 4.51 0.50 5.99
N LEU A 49 5.17 1.03 4.96
CA LEU A 49 4.59 1.12 3.62
C LEU A 49 4.24 -0.26 3.04
N HIS A 50 5.12 -1.25 3.22
CA HIS A 50 4.87 -2.61 2.77
C HIS A 50 3.68 -3.25 3.50
N LYS A 51 3.59 -3.05 4.83
CA LYS A 51 2.45 -3.56 5.61
C LYS A 51 1.12 -2.96 5.10
N GLU A 52 1.05 -1.65 4.93
CA GLU A 52 -0.17 -0.99 4.45
C GLU A 52 -0.54 -1.45 3.02
N LEU A 53 0.46 -1.68 2.17
CA LEU A 53 0.25 -2.22 0.82
C LEU A 53 -0.37 -3.62 0.87
N GLU A 54 0.17 -4.52 1.71
CA GLU A 54 -0.38 -5.86 1.87
C GLU A 54 -1.78 -5.84 2.51
N ASP A 55 -2.03 -4.98 3.50
CA ASP A 55 -3.35 -4.80 4.11
C ASP A 55 -4.38 -4.30 3.07
N ALA A 56 -4.00 -3.33 2.22
CA ALA A 56 -4.84 -2.83 1.15
C ALA A 56 -5.14 -3.92 0.10
N LYS A 57 -4.13 -4.69 -0.29
CA LYS A 57 -4.26 -5.84 -1.22
C LYS A 57 -5.16 -6.94 -0.62
N GLY A 58 -5.02 -7.22 0.67
CA GLY A 58 -5.85 -8.19 1.39
C GLY A 58 -7.35 -7.87 1.31
N ARG A 59 -7.72 -6.58 1.34
CA ARG A 59 -9.12 -6.14 1.16
C ARG A 59 -9.70 -6.50 -0.22
N PHE A 60 -8.87 -6.57 -1.27
CA PHE A 60 -9.28 -7.01 -2.61
C PHE A 60 -9.33 -8.54 -2.76
N GLY A 61 -8.52 -9.27 -1.97
CA GLY A 61 -8.53 -10.74 -1.94
C GLY A 61 -9.83 -11.34 -1.42
N GLY A 62 -10.72 -10.50 -0.87
CA GLY A 62 -11.92 -10.91 -0.18
C GLY A 62 -11.56 -11.54 1.16
N ALA A 63 -12.21 -11.08 2.22
CA ALA A 63 -12.55 -12.02 3.27
C ALA A 63 -13.40 -13.14 2.61
N ARG A 64 -12.75 -14.19 2.08
CA ARG A 64 -13.30 -15.51 2.34
C ARG A 64 -13.39 -15.52 3.85
N ASN A 65 -14.62 -15.63 4.34
CA ASN A 65 -14.91 -16.02 5.71
C ASN A 65 -13.71 -16.81 6.25
N ALA A 66 -13.24 -16.44 7.43
CA ALA A 66 -12.71 -17.43 8.33
C ALA A 66 -13.80 -18.51 8.52
N LYS A 67 -14.01 -19.35 7.51
CA LYS A 67 -14.50 -20.70 7.69
C LYS A 67 -13.33 -21.33 8.40
N GLU A 68 -13.54 -21.52 9.70
CA GLU A 68 -13.06 -22.65 10.47
C GLU A 68 -11.98 -23.44 9.72
N GLU A 69 -10.73 -23.31 10.17
CA GLU A 69 -9.81 -24.41 10.06
C GLU A 69 -10.46 -25.60 10.79
N ASP A 70 -11.33 -26.33 10.09
CA ASP A 70 -11.67 -27.70 10.45
C ASP A 70 -10.39 -28.49 10.18
N PHE A 71 -9.61 -28.64 11.24
CA PHE A 71 -8.45 -29.50 11.30
C PHE A 71 -8.80 -30.88 10.71
N ARG A 72 -8.04 -31.35 9.72
CA ARG A 72 -8.07 -32.75 9.30
C ARG A 72 -6.66 -33.26 8.96
N LEU A 73 -6.27 -34.25 9.80
CA LEU A 73 -5.14 -35.18 9.81
C LEU A 73 -3.77 -34.64 9.38
#